data_AF-A0A521PII3-F1
#
_entry.id   AF-A0A521PII3-F1
#
_cell.length_a   1.000
_cell.length_b   1.000
_cell.length_c   1.000
_cell.angle_alpha   90.00
_cell.angle_beta   90.00
_cell.angle_gamma   90.00
#
_symmetry.space_group_name_H-M   'P 1'
#
loop_
_entity.id
_entity.type
_entity.pdbx_description
1 polymer ?
#
loop_
_entity_poly.entity_id
_entity_poly.type
_entity_poly.pdbx_seq_one_letter_code
_entity_poly.pdbx_strand_id
1 'polypeptide(L)'
;MSIDAMFKQANAAQMAGNFAEAERRYRSLARAKPLWAYHNLGVVYAKTQRFKEAEIAFRTALKADPTCPSPRHSLGMLLLGGGDYAEGWPLMEARRELPELNITRPNLSFPEWKGEDLAGKHILVILEQGLGDQIQFARFVPVLQARGAKVSYACAPSLVRLLNPLGVDLVPIPGGAIPKADYWSLIFSLPQHLGLSVETIPGAPYLPGGPAPAGGGVGVVVRGSTTHTNDRFRSLPPETAQQVLALGRSLAPEDTGAQDFQDTAEIIAGLDLVISVDTAVAHLAGAMGKPVWILLPAVETDWRWLRGRSDSPWYPSARLYRQATPGKWGSIVRKMTEDLRALGLAA
;
A
#
# COMPACT_ATOMS: atom_id res chain seq x y z
N MET A 1 36.87 -15.26 10.55
CA MET A 1 36.11 -14.77 9.37
C MET A 1 35.87 -13.28 9.55
N SER A 2 36.01 -12.46 8.51
CA SER A 2 35.77 -11.01 8.63
C SER A 2 34.28 -10.71 8.88
N ILE A 3 33.99 -9.55 9.48
CA ILE A 3 32.62 -9.07 9.70
C ILE A 3 31.84 -9.02 8.38
N ASP A 4 32.48 -8.60 7.29
CA ASP A 4 31.85 -8.51 5.97
C ASP A 4 31.51 -9.89 5.39
N ALA A 5 32.38 -10.88 5.58
CA ALA A 5 32.11 -12.25 5.16
C ALA A 5 30.95 -12.86 5.96
N MET A 6 30.89 -12.59 7.28
CA MET A 6 29.76 -12.99 8.12
C MET A 6 28.44 -12.32 7.68
N PHE A 7 28.48 -11.03 7.34
CA PHE A 7 27.31 -10.30 6.83
C PHE A 7 26.81 -10.89 5.51
N LYS A 8 27.72 -11.13 4.54
CA LYS A 8 27.36 -11.73 3.24
C LYS A 8 26.68 -13.09 3.42
N GLN A 9 27.16 -13.92 4.34
CA GLN A 9 26.55 -15.21 4.65
C GLN A 9 25.18 -15.07 5.34
N ALA A 10 25.04 -14.11 6.27
CA ALA A 10 23.75 -13.82 6.90
C ALA A 10 22.70 -13.37 5.88
N ASN A 11 23.09 -12.44 5.00
CA ASN A 11 22.23 -11.94 3.93
C ASN A 11 21.88 -13.03 2.92
N ALA A 12 22.83 -13.89 2.54
CA ALA A 12 22.56 -15.02 1.66
C ALA A 12 21.54 -16.00 2.26
N ALA A 13 21.67 -16.32 3.56
CA ALA A 13 20.70 -17.15 4.26
C ALA A 13 19.29 -16.50 4.28
N GLN A 14 19.22 -15.18 4.51
CA GLN A 14 17.96 -14.44 4.47
C GLN A 14 17.34 -14.47 3.06
N MET A 15 18.12 -14.22 2.01
CA MET A 15 17.65 -14.26 0.62
C MET A 15 17.17 -15.66 0.20
N ALA A 16 17.79 -16.71 0.74
CA ALA A 16 17.38 -18.10 0.54
C ALA A 16 16.16 -18.51 1.39
N GLY A 17 15.61 -17.62 2.23
CA GLY A 17 14.50 -17.93 3.13
C GLY A 17 14.88 -18.79 4.34
N ASN A 18 16.17 -19.06 4.56
CA ASN A 18 16.67 -19.76 5.74
C ASN A 18 16.76 -18.79 6.93
N PHE A 19 15.60 -18.36 7.43
CA PHE A 19 15.50 -17.34 8.46
C PHE A 19 16.12 -17.74 9.80
N ALA A 20 16.12 -19.03 10.16
CA ALA A 20 16.76 -19.52 11.37
C ALA A 20 18.29 -19.33 11.33
N GLU A 21 18.91 -19.62 10.18
CA GLU A 21 20.34 -19.39 10.00
C GLU A 21 20.67 -17.90 9.90
N ALA A 22 19.85 -17.13 9.18
CA ALA A 22 20.00 -15.68 9.10
C ALA A 22 19.96 -15.04 10.51
N GLU A 23 18.98 -15.41 11.34
CA GLU A 23 18.86 -14.95 12.72
C GLU A 23 20.12 -15.27 13.54
N ARG A 24 20.57 -16.53 13.54
CA ARG A 24 21.78 -16.94 14.27
C ARG A 24 22.99 -16.09 13.88
N ARG A 25 23.16 -15.86 12.57
CA ARG A 25 24.29 -15.09 12.04
C ARG A 25 24.21 -13.62 12.41
N TYR A 26 23.08 -12.96 12.22
CA TYR A 26 22.94 -11.56 12.60
C TYR A 26 23.08 -11.36 14.12
N ARG A 27 22.57 -12.28 14.96
CA ARG A 27 22.79 -12.24 16.42
C ARG A 27 24.27 -12.27 16.80
N SER A 28 25.08 -13.06 16.10
CA SER A 28 26.53 -13.12 16.34
C SER A 28 27.25 -11.79 16.01
N LEU A 29 26.66 -10.98 15.10
CA LEU A 29 27.21 -9.70 14.65
C LEU A 29 26.70 -8.51 15.47
N ALA A 30 25.60 -8.67 16.21
CA ALA A 30 24.89 -7.61 16.90
C ALA A 30 25.74 -6.87 17.96
N ARG A 31 26.72 -7.53 18.58
CA ARG A 31 27.64 -6.88 19.53
C ARG A 31 28.66 -5.97 18.82
N ALA A 32 29.16 -6.38 17.66
CA ALA A 32 30.21 -5.66 16.94
C ALA A 32 29.67 -4.56 16.02
N LYS A 33 28.48 -4.75 15.46
CA LYS A 33 27.85 -3.83 14.50
C LYS A 33 26.35 -3.68 14.79
N PRO A 34 25.99 -3.06 15.93
CA PRO A 34 24.61 -3.06 16.41
C PRO A 34 23.61 -2.47 15.41
N LEU A 35 23.96 -1.36 14.75
CA LEU A 35 23.04 -0.67 13.83
C LEU A 35 22.48 -1.58 12.73
N TRP A 36 23.31 -2.04 11.79
CA TRP A 36 22.82 -2.84 10.67
C TRP A 36 22.48 -4.28 11.08
N ALA A 37 23.12 -4.86 12.11
CA ALA A 37 22.81 -6.22 12.53
C ALA A 37 21.42 -6.31 13.18
N TYR A 38 21.05 -5.36 14.06
CA TYR A 38 19.72 -5.33 14.64
C TYR A 38 18.66 -4.89 13.63
N HIS A 39 18.97 -4.01 12.68
CA HIS A 39 18.06 -3.70 11.58
C HIS A 39 17.71 -4.97 10.78
N ASN A 40 18.71 -5.75 10.35
CA ASN A 40 18.46 -6.98 9.62
C ASN A 40 17.78 -8.07 10.46
N LEU A 41 18.09 -8.18 11.77
CA LEU A 41 17.32 -9.04 12.67
C LEU A 41 15.85 -8.65 12.70
N GLY A 42 15.56 -7.35 12.79
CA GLY A 42 14.20 -6.84 12.76
C GLY A 42 13.47 -7.24 11.47
N VAL A 43 14.13 -7.14 10.33
CA VAL A 43 13.59 -7.61 9.04
C VAL A 43 13.31 -9.12 9.06
N VAL A 44 14.22 -9.95 9.57
CA VAL A 44 14.01 -11.40 9.71
C VAL A 44 12.83 -11.73 10.64
N TYR A 45 12.71 -11.03 11.77
CA TYR A 45 11.58 -11.19 12.68
C TYR A 45 10.26 -10.79 12.04
N ALA A 46 10.21 -9.66 11.31
CA ALA A 46 9.01 -9.23 10.60
C ALA A 46 8.59 -10.26 9.54
N LYS A 47 9.53 -10.80 8.76
CA LYS A 47 9.29 -11.88 7.77
C LYS A 47 8.79 -13.18 8.39
N THR A 48 9.09 -13.42 9.66
CA THR A 48 8.62 -14.59 10.43
C THR A 48 7.45 -14.26 11.35
N GLN A 49 6.79 -13.11 11.14
CA GLN A 49 5.65 -12.62 11.92
C GLN A 49 5.90 -12.42 13.43
N ARG A 50 7.17 -12.35 13.84
CA ARG A 50 7.61 -12.09 15.21
C ARG A 50 7.69 -10.57 15.45
N PHE A 51 6.55 -9.90 15.33
CA PHE A 51 6.50 -8.43 15.24
C PHE A 51 7.01 -7.71 16.50
N LYS A 52 6.80 -8.29 17.69
CA LYS A 52 7.32 -7.72 18.95
C LYS A 52 8.86 -7.74 18.96
N GLU A 53 9.46 -8.86 18.57
CA GLU A 53 10.92 -8.94 18.45
C GLU A 53 11.46 -8.06 17.33
N ALA A 54 10.71 -7.90 16.23
CA ALA A 54 11.07 -6.98 15.15
C ALA A 54 11.16 -5.54 15.66
N GLU A 55 10.15 -5.09 16.42
CA GLU A 55 10.12 -3.76 17.01
C GLU A 55 11.31 -3.53 17.96
N ILE A 56 11.55 -4.46 18.89
CA ILE A 56 12.69 -4.41 19.82
C ILE A 56 14.00 -4.29 19.04
N ALA A 57 14.17 -5.08 17.97
CA ALA A 57 15.37 -5.05 17.16
C ALA A 57 15.54 -3.71 16.44
N PHE A 58 14.52 -3.16 15.77
CA PHE A 58 14.62 -1.87 15.11
C PHE A 58 14.90 -0.73 16.11
N ARG A 59 14.23 -0.70 17.26
CA ARG A 59 14.52 0.27 18.32
C ARG A 59 15.94 0.13 18.85
N THR A 60 16.46 -1.09 18.94
CA THR A 60 17.86 -1.32 19.36
C THR A 60 18.85 -0.82 18.30
N ALA A 61 18.56 -0.99 17.01
CA ALA A 61 19.35 -0.40 15.94
C ALA A 61 19.39 1.14 16.06
N LEU A 62 18.24 1.77 16.32
CA LEU A 62 18.11 3.22 16.49
C LEU A 62 18.81 3.77 17.74
N LYS A 63 19.08 2.94 18.76
CA LYS A 63 19.94 3.37 19.89
C LYS A 63 21.39 3.62 19.45
N ALA A 64 21.86 2.91 18.41
CA ALA A 64 23.21 3.09 17.89
C ALA A 64 23.30 4.33 16.98
N ASP A 65 22.26 4.57 16.18
CA ASP A 65 22.10 5.79 15.38
C ASP A 65 20.61 6.11 15.19
N PRO A 66 20.08 7.11 15.93
CA PRO A 66 18.67 7.51 15.82
C PRO A 66 18.31 8.12 14.45
N THR A 67 19.31 8.58 13.69
CA THR A 67 19.11 9.27 12.41
C THR A 67 19.16 8.33 11.21
N CYS A 68 19.57 7.06 11.40
CA CYS A 68 19.70 6.11 10.31
C CYS A 68 18.34 5.86 9.61
N PRO A 69 18.20 6.12 8.30
CA PRO A 69 16.91 6.03 7.61
C PRO A 69 16.30 4.63 7.57
N SER A 70 17.11 3.59 7.31
CA SER A 70 16.62 2.22 7.09
C SER A 70 15.87 1.63 8.28
N PRO A 71 16.39 1.67 9.53
CA PRO A 71 15.63 1.20 10.69
C PRO A 71 14.46 2.12 11.06
N ARG A 72 14.54 3.45 10.82
CA ARG A 72 13.39 4.36 11.00
C ARG A 72 12.24 3.95 10.09
N HIS A 73 12.50 3.83 8.79
CA HIS A 73 11.50 3.44 7.81
C HIS A 73 10.91 2.04 8.10
N SER A 74 11.76 1.07 8.46
CA SER A 74 11.31 -0.29 8.78
C SER A 74 10.44 -0.34 10.04
N LEU A 75 10.79 0.43 11.07
CA LEU A 75 9.97 0.58 12.28
C LEU A 75 8.66 1.30 11.96
N GLY A 76 8.68 2.35 11.15
CA GLY A 76 7.48 3.06 10.68
C GLY A 76 6.49 2.12 9.99
N MET A 77 6.95 1.36 8.98
CA MET A 77 6.14 0.33 8.30
C MET A 77 5.55 -0.70 9.29
N LEU A 78 6.38 -1.16 10.25
CA LEU A 78 5.94 -2.12 11.27
C LEU A 78 4.83 -1.54 12.15
N LEU A 79 5.00 -0.32 12.64
CA LEU A 79 4.03 0.36 13.52
C LEU A 79 2.73 0.70 12.78
N LEU A 80 2.82 1.21 11.55
CA LEU A 80 1.66 1.44 10.69
C LEU A 80 0.86 0.15 10.46
N GLY A 81 1.53 -0.97 10.14
CA GLY A 81 0.83 -2.26 10.00
C GLY A 81 0.19 -2.75 11.31
N GLY A 82 0.60 -2.20 12.46
CA GLY A 82 0.04 -2.50 13.78
C GLY A 82 -1.09 -1.57 14.19
N GLY A 83 -1.30 -0.48 13.45
CA GLY A 83 -2.24 0.58 13.78
C GLY A 83 -1.67 1.69 14.67
N ASP A 84 -0.38 1.65 15.04
CA ASP A 84 0.26 2.75 15.77
C ASP A 84 0.70 3.85 14.80
N TYR A 85 -0.29 4.65 14.38
CA TYR A 85 -0.09 5.71 13.40
C TYR A 85 0.61 6.93 13.97
N ALA A 86 0.43 7.19 15.27
CA ALA A 86 1.01 8.35 15.95
C ALA A 86 2.54 8.30 15.90
N GLU A 87 3.14 7.13 16.13
CA GLU A 87 4.59 6.94 15.98
C GLU A 87 4.99 6.50 14.56
N GLY A 88 4.14 5.72 13.88
CA GLY A 88 4.45 5.16 12.56
C GLY A 88 4.64 6.22 11.47
N TRP A 89 3.79 7.25 11.42
CA TRP A 89 3.85 8.27 10.36
C TRP A 89 5.11 9.14 10.42
N PRO A 90 5.52 9.71 11.57
CA PRO A 90 6.79 10.43 11.66
C PRO A 90 8.01 9.63 11.22
N LEU A 91 8.04 8.33 11.52
CA LEU A 91 9.12 7.43 11.11
C LEU A 91 9.08 7.11 9.60
N MET A 92 7.90 7.14 8.99
CA MET A 92 7.71 6.90 7.55
C MET A 92 8.37 7.97 6.69
N GLU A 93 8.64 9.17 7.21
CA GLU A 93 9.35 10.23 6.48
C GLU A 93 10.79 9.85 6.11
N ALA A 94 11.39 8.91 6.85
CA ALA A 94 12.70 8.35 6.51
C ALA A 94 12.74 7.70 5.12
N ARG A 95 11.59 7.35 4.52
CA ARG A 95 11.51 6.82 3.14
C ARG A 95 12.15 7.75 2.12
N ARG A 96 12.13 9.07 2.36
CA ARG A 96 12.68 10.10 1.46
C ARG A 96 14.20 10.07 1.38
N GLU A 97 14.83 9.47 2.39
CA GLU A 97 16.28 9.40 2.54
C GLU A 97 16.84 8.07 2.03
N LEU A 98 15.98 7.15 1.58
CA LEU A 98 16.34 5.82 1.07
C LEU A 98 16.45 5.84 -0.46
N PRO A 99 17.66 5.72 -1.03
CA PRO A 99 17.86 5.76 -2.48
C PRO A 99 17.05 4.69 -3.23
N GLU A 100 16.90 3.50 -2.65
CA GLU A 100 16.19 2.37 -3.25
C GLU A 100 14.69 2.62 -3.47
N LEU A 101 14.10 3.60 -2.77
CA LEU A 101 12.69 3.95 -2.91
C LEU A 101 12.45 5.02 -3.99
N ASN A 102 13.52 5.63 -4.52
CA ASN A 102 13.48 6.63 -5.58
C ASN A 102 12.48 7.79 -5.33
N ILE A 103 12.33 8.20 -4.06
CA ILE A 103 11.45 9.31 -3.69
C ILE A 103 12.10 10.61 -4.12
N THR A 104 11.52 11.28 -5.11
CA THR A 104 12.05 12.54 -5.64
C THR A 104 11.48 13.71 -4.85
N ARG A 105 12.35 14.47 -4.18
CA ARG A 105 11.96 15.76 -3.63
C ARG A 105 11.77 16.76 -4.79
N PRO A 106 10.59 17.39 -4.90
CA PRO A 106 10.35 18.33 -5.98
C PRO A 106 11.18 19.60 -5.77
N ASN A 107 11.77 20.12 -6.85
CA ASN A 107 12.47 21.40 -6.85
C ASN A 107 11.49 22.53 -7.21
N LEU A 108 10.77 23.04 -6.20
CA LEU A 108 9.73 24.05 -6.36
C LEU A 108 10.08 25.30 -5.57
N SER A 109 9.61 26.46 -6.04
CA SER A 109 9.89 27.76 -5.42
C SER A 109 9.05 28.04 -4.16
N PHE A 110 8.08 27.19 -3.85
CA PHE A 110 7.17 27.30 -2.71
C PHE A 110 7.40 26.16 -1.70
N PRO A 111 7.13 26.38 -0.40
CA PRO A 111 7.49 25.44 0.65
C PRO A 111 6.64 24.17 0.66
N GLU A 112 7.15 23.17 1.36
CA GLU A 112 6.37 21.98 1.71
C GLU A 112 5.36 22.32 2.80
N TRP A 113 4.12 21.83 2.65
CA TRP A 113 3.08 21.90 3.66
C TRP A 113 3.37 20.94 4.80
N LYS A 114 3.38 21.46 6.04
CA LYS A 114 3.67 20.72 7.27
C LYS A 114 2.51 20.70 8.26
N GLY A 115 1.33 21.19 7.84
CA GLY A 115 0.14 21.30 8.69
C GLY A 115 -0.30 22.74 8.96
N GLU A 116 0.26 23.72 8.23
CA GLU A 116 -0.21 25.11 8.26
C GLU A 116 -1.69 25.21 7.85
N ASP A 117 -2.34 26.31 8.26
CA ASP A 117 -3.71 26.61 7.83
C ASP A 117 -3.78 26.76 6.31
N LEU A 118 -4.75 26.09 5.70
CA LEU A 118 -4.97 26.06 4.26
C LEU A 118 -6.15 26.92 3.81
N ALA A 119 -6.82 27.64 4.70
CA ALA A 119 -7.98 28.45 4.33
C ALA A 119 -7.59 29.51 3.27
N GLY A 120 -8.17 29.40 2.07
CA GLY A 120 -7.87 30.28 0.94
C GLY A 120 -6.48 30.08 0.31
N LYS A 121 -5.75 29.02 0.70
CA LYS A 121 -4.43 28.67 0.17
C LYS A 121 -4.53 27.65 -0.95
N HIS A 122 -3.54 27.64 -1.84
CA HIS A 122 -3.39 26.63 -2.88
C HIS A 122 -2.30 25.63 -2.49
N ILE A 123 -2.64 24.34 -2.47
CA ILE A 123 -1.70 23.23 -2.27
C ILE A 123 -1.59 22.35 -3.52
N LEU A 124 -0.35 22.01 -3.90
CA LEU A 124 -0.04 20.97 -4.89
C LEU A 124 0.27 19.64 -4.19
N VAL A 125 -0.57 18.64 -4.39
CA VAL A 125 -0.33 17.27 -3.92
C VAL A 125 0.41 16.50 -5.01
N ILE A 126 1.54 15.89 -4.65
CA ILE A 126 2.47 15.26 -5.59
C ILE A 126 2.46 13.74 -5.38
N LEU A 127 2.23 13.01 -6.48
CA LEU A 127 2.28 11.55 -6.53
C LEU A 127 3.61 10.99 -6.03
N GLU A 128 3.52 9.82 -5.40
CA GLU A 128 4.64 8.94 -5.08
C GLU A 128 4.21 7.50 -5.43
N GLN A 129 5.17 6.63 -5.72
CA GLN A 129 4.92 5.19 -5.90
C GLN A 129 3.89 4.87 -7.01
N GLY A 130 3.08 3.83 -6.81
CA GLY A 130 2.25 3.24 -7.86
C GLY A 130 0.89 3.89 -8.05
N LEU A 131 0.15 3.42 -9.05
CA LEU A 131 -1.20 3.90 -9.36
C LEU A 131 -2.19 3.65 -8.21
N GLY A 132 -2.05 2.53 -7.50
CA GLY A 132 -2.87 2.21 -6.33
C GLY A 132 -2.70 3.19 -5.18
N ASP A 133 -1.48 3.67 -4.95
CA ASP A 133 -1.18 4.69 -3.94
C ASP A 133 -1.82 6.03 -4.32
N GLN A 134 -1.68 6.42 -5.58
CA GLN A 134 -2.30 7.64 -6.11
C GLN A 134 -3.82 7.60 -6.00
N ILE A 135 -4.45 6.45 -6.26
CA ILE A 135 -5.90 6.27 -6.06
C ILE A 135 -6.24 6.35 -4.58
N GLN A 136 -5.53 5.63 -3.70
CA GLN A 136 -5.84 5.60 -2.28
C GLN A 136 -5.71 6.96 -1.59
N PHE A 137 -4.62 7.69 -1.88
CA PHE A 137 -4.34 8.96 -1.23
C PHE A 137 -5.13 10.13 -1.83
N ALA A 138 -5.73 9.97 -3.01
CA ALA A 138 -6.71 10.94 -3.51
C ALA A 138 -7.92 11.13 -2.57
N ARG A 139 -8.14 10.18 -1.63
CA ARG A 139 -9.05 10.31 -0.48
C ARG A 139 -8.86 11.59 0.33
N PHE A 140 -7.64 12.09 0.41
CA PHE A 140 -7.36 13.30 1.19
C PHE A 140 -7.70 14.58 0.42
N VAL A 141 -8.03 14.51 -0.87
CA VAL A 141 -8.44 15.70 -1.65
C VAL A 141 -9.69 16.38 -1.06
N PRO A 142 -10.82 15.68 -0.82
CA PRO A 142 -11.97 16.27 -0.13
C PRO A 142 -11.64 16.81 1.28
N VAL A 143 -10.71 16.17 1.97
CA VAL A 143 -10.27 16.54 3.32
C VAL A 143 -9.48 17.85 3.32
N LEU A 144 -8.69 18.11 2.26
CA LEU A 144 -7.99 19.38 2.05
C LEU A 144 -8.97 20.47 1.58
N GLN A 145 -9.88 20.16 0.66
CA GLN A 145 -10.92 21.10 0.20
C GLN A 145 -11.82 21.56 1.37
N ALA A 146 -12.19 20.66 2.27
CA ALA A 146 -12.99 20.98 3.46
C ALA A 146 -12.26 21.92 4.44
N ARG A 147 -10.92 22.03 4.37
CA ARG A 147 -10.12 23.03 5.08
C ARG A 147 -9.99 24.37 4.33
N GLY A 148 -10.74 24.54 3.24
CA GLY A 148 -10.72 25.76 2.42
C GLY A 148 -9.55 25.84 1.44
N ALA A 149 -8.84 24.74 1.21
CA ALA A 149 -7.73 24.69 0.26
C ALA A 149 -8.23 24.61 -1.18
N LYS A 150 -7.62 25.39 -2.08
CA LYS A 150 -7.57 25.05 -3.50
C LYS A 150 -6.55 23.93 -3.67
N VAL A 151 -6.93 22.83 -4.32
CA VAL A 151 -6.05 21.67 -4.49
C VAL A 151 -5.71 21.51 -5.97
N SER A 152 -4.42 21.34 -6.27
CA SER A 152 -3.97 20.68 -7.50
C SER A 152 -3.43 19.30 -7.15
N TYR A 153 -3.78 18.28 -7.92
CA TYR A 153 -3.38 16.89 -7.65
C TYR A 153 -2.59 16.34 -8.84
N ALA A 154 -1.30 16.11 -8.63
CA ALA A 154 -0.45 15.49 -9.63
C ALA A 154 -0.70 13.98 -9.68
N CYS A 155 -0.90 13.43 -10.87
CA CYS A 155 -1.21 12.02 -11.07
C CYS A 155 -0.67 11.49 -12.39
N ALA A 156 -0.60 10.17 -12.54
CA ALA A 156 -0.31 9.54 -13.83
C ALA A 156 -1.40 9.90 -14.87
N PRO A 157 -1.05 10.07 -16.17
CA PRO A 157 -2.02 10.38 -17.22
C PRO A 157 -3.23 9.42 -17.27
N SER A 158 -3.00 8.13 -16.99
CA SER A 158 -4.04 7.09 -16.95
C SER A 158 -5.05 7.23 -15.79
N LEU A 159 -4.81 8.16 -14.85
CA LEU A 159 -5.72 8.44 -13.74
C LEU A 159 -6.49 9.75 -13.92
N VAL A 160 -6.17 10.58 -14.91
CA VAL A 160 -6.78 11.91 -15.07
C VAL A 160 -8.29 11.81 -15.21
N ARG A 161 -8.78 10.93 -16.10
CA ARG A 161 -10.21 10.75 -16.32
C ARG A 161 -10.92 10.21 -15.06
N LEU A 162 -10.28 9.27 -14.37
CA LEU A 162 -10.80 8.68 -13.13
C LEU A 162 -10.93 9.70 -11.99
N LEU A 163 -9.92 10.56 -11.83
CA LEU A 163 -9.86 11.52 -10.71
C LEU A 163 -10.60 12.83 -11.00
N ASN A 164 -11.00 13.07 -12.25
CA ASN A 164 -11.72 14.29 -12.66
C ASN A 164 -12.95 14.62 -11.79
N PRO A 165 -13.77 13.64 -11.34
CA PRO A 165 -14.92 13.92 -10.47
C PRO A 165 -14.58 14.53 -9.11
N LEU A 166 -13.32 14.54 -8.68
CA LEU A 166 -12.90 15.23 -7.44
C LEU A 166 -13.00 16.77 -7.56
N GLY A 167 -13.17 17.31 -8.77
CA GLY A 167 -13.38 18.75 -8.99
C GLY A 167 -12.16 19.60 -8.65
N VAL A 168 -10.96 19.05 -8.88
CA VAL A 168 -9.67 19.71 -8.62
C VAL A 168 -8.86 19.87 -9.91
N ASP A 169 -7.83 20.71 -9.86
CA ASP A 169 -6.88 20.88 -10.94
C ASP A 169 -5.94 19.66 -11.01
N LEU A 170 -6.11 18.80 -12.03
CA LEU A 170 -5.31 17.60 -12.21
C LEU A 170 -4.06 17.89 -13.04
N VAL A 171 -2.90 17.52 -12.49
CA VAL A 171 -1.60 17.76 -13.12
C VAL A 171 -1.03 16.41 -13.61
N PRO A 172 -1.19 16.04 -14.89
CA PRO A 172 -0.66 14.77 -15.39
C PRO A 172 0.88 14.77 -15.35
N ILE A 173 1.51 13.75 -14.79
CA ILE A 173 2.97 13.62 -14.75
C ILE A 173 3.39 12.26 -15.37
N PRO A 174 4.24 12.26 -16.41
CA PRO A 174 4.93 13.42 -17.00
C PRO A 174 4.03 14.28 -17.91
N GLY A 175 4.42 15.54 -18.13
CA GLY A 175 3.89 16.41 -19.20
C GLY A 175 3.03 17.60 -18.76
N GLY A 176 2.44 17.56 -17.57
CA GLY A 176 1.60 18.63 -17.03
C GLY A 176 2.41 19.82 -16.52
N ALA A 177 1.86 21.01 -16.71
CA ALA A 177 2.44 22.24 -16.17
C ALA A 177 2.22 22.31 -14.66
N ILE A 178 3.30 22.44 -13.89
CA ILE A 178 3.21 22.62 -12.44
C ILE A 178 2.63 24.00 -12.13
N PRO A 179 1.49 24.09 -11.42
CA PRO A 179 0.89 25.38 -11.08
C PRO A 179 1.71 26.11 -10.01
N LYS A 180 1.56 27.42 -9.94
CA LYS A 180 1.96 28.17 -8.74
C LYS A 180 1.02 27.78 -7.61
N ALA A 181 1.57 27.54 -6.42
CA ALA A 181 0.83 27.23 -5.21
C ALA A 181 1.50 27.89 -3.99
N ASP A 182 0.79 27.96 -2.87
CA ASP A 182 1.36 28.38 -1.59
C ASP A 182 2.20 27.25 -0.96
N TYR A 183 1.78 25.99 -1.16
CA TYR A 183 2.47 24.82 -0.63
C TYR A 183 2.47 23.62 -1.58
N TRP A 184 3.38 22.67 -1.36
CA TRP A 184 3.28 21.32 -1.91
C TRP A 184 3.30 20.25 -0.82
N SER A 185 2.80 19.05 -1.10
CA SER A 185 2.98 17.89 -0.22
C SER A 185 3.05 16.60 -1.04
N LEU A 186 3.90 15.67 -0.61
CA LEU A 186 3.92 14.31 -1.18
C LEU A 186 2.78 13.48 -0.56
N ILE A 187 2.12 12.63 -1.36
CA ILE A 187 0.91 11.91 -0.93
C ILE A 187 1.06 11.09 0.36
N PHE A 188 2.19 10.43 0.62
CA PHE A 188 2.40 9.66 1.85
C PHE A 188 2.71 10.51 3.09
N SER A 189 2.90 11.82 2.94
CA SER A 189 3.18 12.75 4.05
C SER A 189 1.90 13.42 4.55
N LEU A 190 0.84 13.40 3.74
CA LEU A 190 -0.48 13.90 4.12
C LEU A 190 -0.98 13.29 5.43
N PRO A 191 -0.92 11.97 5.68
CA PRO A 191 -1.37 11.39 6.93
C PRO A 191 -0.70 11.99 8.17
N GLN A 192 0.62 12.22 8.12
CA GLN A 192 1.34 12.82 9.23
C GLN A 192 0.87 14.24 9.50
N HIS A 193 0.83 15.08 8.46
CA HIS A 193 0.45 16.49 8.60
C HIS A 193 -1.03 16.70 8.91
N LEU A 194 -1.87 15.70 8.61
CA LEU A 194 -3.28 15.66 9.00
C LEU A 194 -3.51 15.04 10.40
N GLY A 195 -2.47 14.53 11.06
CA GLY A 195 -2.60 13.87 12.37
C GLY A 195 -3.44 12.60 12.31
N LEU A 196 -3.29 11.81 11.25
CA LEU A 196 -4.11 10.63 11.00
C LEU A 196 -3.91 9.55 12.07
N SER A 197 -5.01 9.02 12.58
CA SER A 197 -5.09 7.81 13.39
C SER A 197 -5.91 6.76 12.63
N VAL A 198 -5.94 5.51 13.10
CA VAL A 198 -6.74 4.46 12.45
C VAL A 198 -8.24 4.83 12.47
N GLU A 199 -8.69 5.48 13.53
CA GLU A 199 -10.07 5.88 13.78
C GLU A 199 -10.49 7.10 12.94
N THR A 200 -9.52 7.91 12.50
CA THR A 200 -9.76 9.13 11.73
C THR A 200 -9.49 8.99 10.24
N ILE A 201 -9.25 7.76 9.75
CA ILE A 201 -9.17 7.49 8.32
C ILE A 201 -10.51 7.86 7.66
N PRO A 202 -10.53 8.77 6.66
CA PRO A 202 -11.78 9.17 6.01
C PRO A 202 -12.41 7.98 5.28
N GLY A 203 -13.42 7.31 5.84
CA GLY A 203 -13.94 6.04 5.29
C GLY A 203 -14.88 6.17 4.08
N ALA A 204 -15.42 7.36 3.81
CA ALA A 204 -16.38 7.56 2.72
C ALA A 204 -15.77 7.28 1.33
N PRO A 205 -16.54 6.68 0.40
CA PRO A 205 -16.17 6.62 -1.00
C PRO A 205 -15.93 8.03 -1.56
N TYR A 206 -14.95 8.17 -2.45
CA TYR A 206 -14.53 9.46 -3.00
C TYR A 206 -14.36 9.45 -4.52
N LEU A 207 -14.56 8.29 -5.17
CA LEU A 207 -14.66 8.19 -6.62
C LEU A 207 -16.06 7.70 -6.98
N PRO A 208 -16.76 8.35 -7.94
CA PRO A 208 -18.05 7.88 -8.36
C PRO A 208 -17.91 6.54 -9.08
N GLY A 209 -18.85 5.64 -8.83
CA GLY A 209 -18.91 4.37 -9.54
C GLY A 209 -19.24 4.50 -11.04
N GLY A 210 -19.62 5.69 -11.53
CA GLY A 210 -20.20 5.84 -12.87
C GLY A 210 -21.58 5.16 -12.99
N PRO A 211 -22.30 5.34 -14.11
CA PRO A 211 -23.51 4.57 -14.38
C PRO A 211 -23.16 3.09 -14.57
N ALA A 212 -23.68 2.24 -13.69
CA ALA A 212 -23.41 0.80 -13.71
C ALA A 212 -24.08 0.14 -14.93
N PRO A 213 -23.32 -0.51 -15.83
CA PRO A 213 -23.93 -1.38 -16.83
C PRO A 213 -24.64 -2.54 -16.14
N ALA A 214 -25.76 -2.99 -16.69
CA ALA A 214 -26.42 -4.21 -16.24
C ALA A 214 -25.44 -5.39 -16.45
N GLY A 215 -25.15 -6.18 -15.41
CA GLY A 215 -24.19 -7.27 -15.57
C GLY A 215 -23.92 -8.12 -14.34
N GLY A 216 -24.00 -7.55 -13.13
CA GLY A 216 -23.78 -8.26 -11.86
C GLY A 216 -22.48 -9.07 -11.82
N GLY A 217 -22.44 -10.04 -10.90
CA GLY A 217 -21.41 -11.05 -10.79
C GLY A 217 -20.09 -10.57 -10.17
N VAL A 218 -19.06 -11.40 -10.29
CA VAL A 218 -17.79 -11.22 -9.60
C VAL A 218 -16.70 -10.87 -10.62
N GLY A 219 -15.96 -9.79 -10.38
CA GLY A 219 -14.73 -9.47 -11.11
C GLY A 219 -13.49 -9.86 -10.32
N VAL A 220 -12.46 -10.37 -10.98
CA VAL A 220 -11.31 -11.03 -10.34
C VAL A 220 -9.98 -10.49 -10.85
N VAL A 221 -9.04 -10.20 -9.93
CA VAL A 221 -7.63 -9.89 -10.21
C VAL A 221 -6.72 -10.77 -9.37
N VAL A 222 -5.96 -11.65 -10.01
CA VAL A 222 -5.10 -12.64 -9.34
C VAL A 222 -3.60 -12.31 -9.35
N ARG A 223 -3.22 -11.27 -10.09
CA ARG A 223 -1.82 -10.84 -10.25
C ARG A 223 -1.65 -9.34 -10.18
N GLY A 224 -0.54 -8.90 -9.61
CA GLY A 224 -0.04 -7.53 -9.66
C GLY A 224 0.79 -7.26 -10.91
N SER A 225 1.43 -6.09 -10.92
CA SER A 225 2.40 -5.73 -11.96
C SER A 225 3.71 -6.47 -11.73
N THR A 226 4.26 -7.11 -12.77
CA THR A 226 5.56 -7.79 -12.73
C THR A 226 6.74 -6.85 -12.48
N THR A 227 6.55 -5.55 -12.70
CA THR A 227 7.55 -4.50 -12.40
C THR A 227 7.58 -4.10 -10.92
N HIS A 228 6.63 -4.57 -10.11
CA HIS A 228 6.56 -4.25 -8.69
C HIS A 228 7.51 -5.14 -7.87
N THR A 229 8.32 -4.54 -6.99
CA THR A 229 9.36 -5.27 -6.22
C THR A 229 8.80 -6.37 -5.31
N ASN A 230 7.57 -6.18 -4.81
CA ASN A 230 6.85 -7.16 -3.98
C ASN A 230 5.96 -8.14 -4.78
N ASP A 231 5.97 -8.14 -6.12
CA ASP A 231 5.02 -8.89 -6.94
C ASP A 231 4.97 -10.40 -6.60
N ARG A 232 6.14 -11.00 -6.36
CA ARG A 232 6.28 -12.43 -6.02
C ARG A 232 5.49 -12.89 -4.79
N PHE A 233 5.12 -11.97 -3.88
CA PHE A 233 4.35 -12.29 -2.68
C PHE A 233 2.87 -11.93 -2.81
N ARG A 234 2.55 -10.89 -3.58
CA ARG A 234 1.16 -10.42 -3.78
C ARG A 234 0.43 -11.20 -4.87
N SER A 235 1.10 -11.69 -5.90
CA SER A 235 0.48 -12.47 -6.98
C SER A 235 0.24 -13.92 -6.55
N LEU A 236 -0.90 -14.49 -6.97
CA LEU A 236 -1.23 -15.87 -6.65
C LEU A 236 -0.40 -16.86 -7.48
N PRO A 237 0.02 -18.00 -6.89
CA PRO A 237 0.63 -19.09 -7.67
C PRO A 237 -0.34 -19.59 -8.77
N PRO A 238 0.16 -20.08 -9.92
CA PRO A 238 -0.67 -20.40 -11.09
C PRO A 238 -1.91 -21.28 -10.80
N GLU A 239 -1.75 -22.36 -10.04
CA GLU A 239 -2.87 -23.24 -9.67
C GLU A 239 -3.94 -22.52 -8.83
N THR A 240 -3.50 -21.70 -7.88
CA THR A 240 -4.42 -20.89 -7.04
C THR A 240 -5.07 -19.79 -7.88
N ALA A 241 -4.31 -19.15 -8.76
CA ALA A 241 -4.80 -18.12 -9.66
C ALA A 241 -5.93 -18.66 -10.56
N GLN A 242 -5.75 -19.86 -11.12
CA GLN A 242 -6.78 -20.53 -11.93
C GLN A 242 -8.06 -20.82 -11.11
N GLN A 243 -7.92 -21.30 -9.88
CA GLN A 243 -9.06 -21.56 -8.99
C GLN A 243 -9.83 -20.28 -8.67
N VAL A 244 -9.13 -19.17 -8.41
CA VAL A 244 -9.77 -17.89 -8.08
C VAL A 244 -10.38 -17.24 -9.32
N LEU A 245 -9.74 -17.35 -10.49
CA LEU A 245 -10.31 -16.91 -11.77
C LEU A 245 -11.60 -17.69 -12.11
N ALA A 246 -11.73 -18.95 -11.71
CA ALA A 246 -12.97 -19.69 -11.92
C ALA A 246 -14.17 -19.17 -11.09
N LEU A 247 -13.94 -18.26 -10.14
CA LEU A 247 -14.99 -17.65 -9.31
C LEU A 247 -15.63 -16.41 -9.95
N GLY A 248 -15.14 -15.93 -11.09
CA GLY A 248 -15.64 -14.72 -11.74
C GLY A 248 -14.96 -14.40 -13.05
N ARG A 249 -15.19 -13.21 -13.59
CA ARG A 249 -14.54 -12.72 -14.81
C ARG A 249 -13.24 -11.99 -14.47
N SER A 250 -12.21 -12.17 -15.28
CA SER A 250 -10.96 -11.42 -15.13
C SER A 250 -11.20 -9.92 -15.33
N LEU A 251 -10.55 -9.11 -14.49
CA LEU A 251 -10.48 -7.65 -14.65
C LEU A 251 -9.10 -7.18 -15.15
N ALA A 252 -8.27 -8.10 -15.66
CA ALA A 252 -7.02 -7.72 -16.27
C ALA A 252 -7.28 -6.89 -17.55
N PRO A 253 -6.50 -5.82 -17.83
CA PRO A 253 -6.69 -5.00 -19.02
C PRO A 253 -6.70 -5.79 -20.33
N GLU A 254 -5.85 -6.82 -20.43
CA GLU A 254 -5.77 -7.73 -21.58
C GLU A 254 -7.04 -8.56 -21.83
N ASP A 255 -7.83 -8.82 -20.78
CA ASP A 255 -9.08 -9.58 -20.88
C ASP A 255 -10.30 -8.66 -21.05
N THR A 256 -10.21 -7.43 -20.53
CA THR A 256 -11.32 -6.46 -20.52
C THR A 256 -11.26 -5.44 -21.65
N GLY A 257 -10.08 -5.21 -22.24
CA GLY A 257 -9.84 -4.14 -23.20
C GLY A 257 -9.74 -2.74 -22.59
N ALA A 258 -9.72 -2.62 -21.25
CA ALA A 258 -9.63 -1.34 -20.56
C ALA A 258 -8.33 -0.60 -20.94
N GLN A 259 -8.46 0.65 -21.38
CA GLN A 259 -7.34 1.50 -21.80
C GLN A 259 -6.78 2.33 -20.63
N ASP A 260 -7.63 2.65 -19.65
CA ASP A 260 -7.24 3.37 -18.44
C ASP A 260 -8.03 2.88 -17.21
N PHE A 261 -7.82 3.55 -16.06
CA PHE A 261 -8.49 3.17 -14.83
C PHE A 261 -9.95 3.64 -14.75
N GLN A 262 -10.38 4.57 -15.60
CA GLN A 262 -11.78 4.94 -15.69
C GLN A 262 -12.57 3.85 -16.43
N ASP A 263 -12.03 3.23 -17.49
CA ASP A 263 -12.66 2.04 -18.11
C ASP A 263 -12.81 0.91 -17.09
N THR A 264 -11.75 0.70 -16.29
CA THR A 264 -11.77 -0.29 -15.20
C THR A 264 -12.86 0.05 -14.17
N ALA A 265 -13.03 1.33 -13.83
CA ALA A 265 -14.08 1.78 -12.90
C ALA A 265 -15.49 1.53 -13.48
N GLU A 266 -15.71 1.80 -14.75
CA GLU A 266 -16.98 1.56 -15.44
C GLU A 266 -17.35 0.07 -15.47
N ILE A 267 -16.36 -0.82 -15.65
CA ILE A 267 -16.56 -2.27 -15.53
C ILE A 267 -16.92 -2.65 -14.08
N ILE A 268 -16.16 -2.15 -13.09
CA ILE A 268 -16.39 -2.42 -11.66
C ILE A 268 -17.78 -1.94 -11.23
N ALA A 269 -18.27 -0.83 -11.79
CA ALA A 269 -19.58 -0.28 -11.53
C ALA A 269 -20.69 -1.33 -11.66
N GLY A 270 -20.63 -2.14 -12.72
CA GLY A 270 -21.63 -3.15 -13.06
C GLY A 270 -21.50 -4.50 -12.33
N LEU A 271 -20.48 -4.70 -11.50
CA LEU A 271 -20.28 -5.95 -10.74
C LEU A 271 -21.14 -6.00 -9.47
N ASP A 272 -21.22 -7.13 -8.79
CA ASP A 272 -21.71 -7.20 -7.40
C ASP A 272 -20.54 -7.15 -6.41
N LEU A 273 -19.40 -7.71 -6.80
CA LEU A 273 -18.21 -7.89 -5.97
C LEU A 273 -16.93 -7.85 -6.80
N VAL A 274 -15.87 -7.29 -6.24
CA VAL A 274 -14.50 -7.43 -6.76
C VAL A 274 -13.69 -8.34 -5.84
N ILE A 275 -12.98 -9.30 -6.40
CA ILE A 275 -11.98 -10.11 -5.71
C ILE A 275 -10.62 -9.73 -6.27
N SER A 276 -9.68 -9.29 -5.44
CA SER A 276 -8.37 -8.87 -5.90
C SER A 276 -7.27 -9.32 -4.94
N VAL A 277 -6.08 -9.57 -5.45
CA VAL A 277 -4.87 -9.43 -4.62
C VAL A 277 -4.60 -7.95 -4.34
N ASP A 278 -3.62 -7.62 -3.50
CA ASP A 278 -3.24 -6.23 -3.22
C ASP A 278 -2.82 -5.53 -4.53
N THR A 279 -3.70 -4.75 -5.18
CA THR A 279 -3.48 -4.06 -6.47
C THR A 279 -4.20 -2.73 -6.54
N ALA A 280 -3.88 -1.94 -7.58
CA ALA A 280 -4.62 -0.71 -7.88
C ALA A 280 -6.13 -0.95 -8.09
N VAL A 281 -6.54 -2.14 -8.56
CA VAL A 281 -7.96 -2.52 -8.69
C VAL A 281 -8.63 -2.68 -7.32
N ALA A 282 -7.92 -3.24 -6.32
CA ALA A 282 -8.42 -3.31 -4.95
C ALA A 282 -8.66 -1.91 -4.37
N HIS A 283 -7.71 -0.99 -4.59
CA HIS A 283 -7.84 0.41 -4.17
C HIS A 283 -8.95 1.15 -4.90
N LEU A 284 -9.10 0.92 -6.21
CA LEU A 284 -10.17 1.51 -7.03
C LEU A 284 -11.55 1.05 -6.54
N ALA A 285 -11.75 -0.27 -6.40
CA ALA A 285 -13.02 -0.82 -5.90
C ALA A 285 -13.37 -0.25 -4.52
N GLY A 286 -12.40 -0.19 -3.61
CA GLY A 286 -12.60 0.42 -2.29
C GLY A 286 -12.87 1.93 -2.35
N ALA A 287 -12.22 2.67 -3.25
CA ALA A 287 -12.44 4.10 -3.45
C ALA A 287 -13.84 4.43 -3.98
N MET A 288 -14.41 3.52 -4.77
CA MET A 288 -15.78 3.57 -5.29
C MET A 288 -16.82 3.08 -4.27
N GLY A 289 -16.39 2.55 -3.11
CA GLY A 289 -17.29 1.92 -2.14
C GLY A 289 -17.86 0.57 -2.60
N LYS A 290 -17.27 -0.03 -3.63
CA LYS A 290 -17.67 -1.35 -4.12
C LYS A 290 -17.31 -2.41 -3.09
N PRO A 291 -18.18 -3.42 -2.83
CA PRO A 291 -17.76 -4.60 -2.10
C PRO A 291 -16.49 -5.18 -2.73
N VAL A 292 -15.45 -5.36 -1.92
CA VAL A 292 -14.16 -5.87 -2.40
C VAL A 292 -13.57 -6.87 -1.42
N TRP A 293 -13.14 -8.03 -1.92
CA TRP A 293 -12.42 -9.01 -1.14
C TRP A 293 -10.97 -9.03 -1.55
N ILE A 294 -10.07 -8.95 -0.56
CA ILE A 294 -8.65 -8.77 -0.80
C ILE A 294 -7.88 -9.95 -0.27
N LEU A 295 -7.22 -10.69 -1.15
CA LEU A 295 -6.35 -11.80 -0.78
C LEU A 295 -4.98 -11.26 -0.39
N LEU A 296 -4.55 -11.58 0.82
CA LEU A 296 -3.31 -11.07 1.40
C LEU A 296 -2.36 -12.23 1.72
N PRO A 297 -1.08 -12.15 1.35
CA PRO A 297 -0.09 -13.17 1.69
C PRO A 297 0.18 -13.20 3.19
N ALA A 298 0.75 -14.30 3.68
CA ALA A 298 1.15 -14.41 5.09
C ALA A 298 2.30 -13.46 5.45
N VAL A 299 3.19 -13.20 4.50
CA VAL A 299 4.40 -12.39 4.67
C VAL A 299 4.43 -11.28 3.64
N GLU A 300 5.14 -10.19 3.93
CA GLU A 300 5.23 -9.02 3.05
C GLU A 300 3.86 -8.41 2.70
N THR A 301 2.87 -8.54 3.60
CA THR A 301 1.63 -7.79 3.45
C THR A 301 1.90 -6.31 3.67
N ASP A 302 1.35 -5.46 2.80
CA ASP A 302 1.44 -4.03 2.96
C ASP A 302 0.79 -3.56 4.28
N TRP A 303 1.40 -2.55 4.91
CA TRP A 303 0.99 -1.97 6.19
C TRP A 303 -0.44 -1.44 6.17
N ARG A 304 -0.95 -1.02 5.01
CA ARG A 304 -2.30 -0.50 4.77
C ARG A 304 -3.40 -1.45 5.20
N TRP A 305 -3.14 -2.74 5.10
CA TRP A 305 -4.12 -3.78 5.41
C TRP A 305 -4.14 -4.16 6.88
N LEU A 306 -3.27 -3.55 7.69
CA LEU A 306 -3.07 -3.81 9.11
C LEU A 306 -2.87 -5.31 9.42
N ARG A 307 -2.68 -5.65 10.69
CA ARG A 307 -2.52 -7.03 11.18
C ARG A 307 -3.71 -7.44 12.04
N GLY A 308 -3.99 -8.73 12.06
CA GLY A 308 -4.95 -9.33 12.99
C GLY A 308 -6.43 -9.01 12.71
N ARG A 309 -6.76 -8.51 11.52
CA ARG A 309 -8.12 -8.10 11.16
C ARG A 309 -8.56 -8.61 9.79
N SER A 310 -9.87 -8.70 9.61
CA SER A 310 -10.56 -9.17 8.39
C SER A 310 -11.34 -8.07 7.67
N ASP A 311 -11.33 -6.85 8.19
CA ASP A 311 -11.90 -5.63 7.62
C ASP A 311 -10.79 -4.61 7.32
N SER A 312 -11.10 -3.50 6.66
CA SER A 312 -10.14 -2.43 6.38
C SER A 312 -10.65 -1.06 6.85
N PRO A 313 -9.91 -0.37 7.74
CA PRO A 313 -10.18 1.03 8.08
C PRO A 313 -10.08 1.98 6.88
N TRP A 314 -9.26 1.63 5.89
CA TRP A 314 -9.12 2.39 4.65
C TRP A 314 -10.31 2.20 3.72
N TYR A 315 -10.91 1.02 3.71
CA TYR A 315 -12.00 0.70 2.80
C TYR A 315 -13.09 -0.07 3.57
N PRO A 316 -14.13 0.63 4.06
CA PRO A 316 -15.21 -0.03 4.82
C PRO A 316 -15.94 -1.13 4.03
N SER A 317 -15.92 -1.07 2.70
CA SER A 317 -16.47 -2.10 1.82
C SER A 317 -15.55 -3.32 1.62
N ALA A 318 -14.34 -3.31 2.21
CA ALA A 318 -13.35 -4.34 2.01
C ALA A 318 -13.40 -5.45 3.08
N ARG A 319 -13.28 -6.69 2.62
CA ARG A 319 -13.04 -7.88 3.46
C ARG A 319 -11.68 -8.49 3.12
N LEU A 320 -10.88 -8.78 4.14
CA LEU A 320 -9.51 -9.28 4.00
C LEU A 320 -9.46 -10.79 4.22
N TYR A 321 -8.87 -11.51 3.26
CA TYR A 321 -8.61 -12.94 3.33
C TYR A 321 -7.11 -13.18 3.40
N ARG A 322 -6.62 -13.47 4.60
CA ARG A 322 -5.19 -13.55 4.87
C ARG A 322 -4.72 -14.99 4.94
N GLN A 323 -3.72 -15.30 4.11
CA GLN A 323 -3.03 -16.57 4.19
C GLN A 323 -2.38 -16.75 5.57
N ALA A 324 -2.65 -17.88 6.23
CA ALA A 324 -2.07 -18.20 7.53
C ALA A 324 -0.62 -18.73 7.41
N THR A 325 -0.35 -19.53 6.38
CA THR A 325 0.96 -20.15 6.15
C THR A 325 1.45 -19.81 4.73
N PRO A 326 2.68 -19.28 4.57
CA PRO A 326 3.23 -18.93 3.25
C PRO A 326 3.03 -20.04 2.21
N GLY A 327 2.49 -19.66 1.05
CA GLY A 327 2.23 -20.57 -0.08
C GLY A 327 1.02 -21.51 0.07
N LYS A 328 0.35 -21.56 1.24
CA LYS A 328 -0.84 -22.41 1.46
C LYS A 328 -2.12 -21.59 1.31
N TRP A 329 -2.65 -21.54 0.08
CA TRP A 329 -3.86 -20.77 -0.25
C TRP A 329 -5.18 -21.56 -0.21
N GLY A 330 -5.13 -22.90 -0.20
CA GLY A 330 -6.33 -23.73 -0.39
C GLY A 330 -7.44 -23.51 0.65
N SER A 331 -7.10 -23.19 1.91
CA SER A 331 -8.12 -22.87 2.93
C SER A 331 -8.81 -21.53 2.66
N ILE A 332 -8.09 -20.55 2.12
CA ILE A 332 -8.62 -19.24 1.73
C ILE A 332 -9.56 -19.37 0.54
N VAL A 333 -9.15 -20.10 -0.50
CA VAL A 333 -9.98 -20.33 -1.68
C VAL A 333 -11.29 -21.02 -1.31
N ARG A 334 -11.24 -22.11 -0.52
CA ARG A 334 -12.45 -22.80 -0.05
C ARG A 334 -13.38 -21.87 0.72
N LYS A 335 -12.82 -21.11 1.67
CA LYS A 335 -13.58 -20.18 2.48
C LYS A 335 -14.26 -19.11 1.61
N MET A 336 -13.55 -18.54 0.64
CA MET A 336 -14.12 -17.57 -0.29
C MET A 336 -15.24 -18.17 -1.13
N THR A 337 -15.09 -19.40 -1.63
CA THR A 337 -16.15 -20.09 -2.37
C THR A 337 -17.40 -20.29 -1.52
N GLU A 338 -17.25 -20.66 -0.25
CA GLU A 338 -18.37 -20.78 0.70
C GLU A 338 -19.03 -19.42 0.96
N ASP A 339 -18.24 -18.38 1.21
CA ASP A 339 -18.72 -17.01 1.41
C ASP A 339 -19.46 -16.49 0.15
N LEU A 340 -19.01 -16.83 -1.07
CA LEU A 340 -19.70 -16.46 -2.33
C LEU A 340 -21.05 -17.15 -2.47
N ARG A 341 -21.11 -18.45 -2.15
CA ARG A 341 -22.38 -19.21 -2.16
C ARG A 341 -23.38 -18.61 -1.19
N ALA A 342 -22.92 -18.20 0.00
CA ALA A 342 -23.78 -17.55 0.99
C ALA A 342 -24.35 -16.20 0.51
N LEU A 343 -23.67 -15.52 -0.41
CA LEU A 343 -24.14 -14.29 -1.05
C LEU A 343 -24.98 -14.52 -2.31
N GLY A 344 -25.17 -15.78 -2.75
CA GLY A 344 -25.83 -16.08 -4.03
C GLY A 344 -25.02 -15.64 -5.26
N LEU A 345 -23.72 -15.43 -5.11
CA LEU A 345 -22.79 -14.97 -6.17
C LEU A 345 -21.87 -16.08 -6.69
N ALA A 346 -22.04 -17.31 -6.23
CA ALA A 346 -21.31 -18.45 -6.77
C ALA A 346 -21.93 -18.88 -8.10
N ALA A 347 -21.05 -19.13 -9.08
CA ALA A 347 -21.42 -19.70 -10.38
C ALA A 347 -21.99 -21.12 -10.28
#